data_AF-A0A1G8EEA4-F1
#
_entry.id   AF-A0A1G8EEA4-F1
#
_cell.length_a   1.000
_cell.length_b   1.000
_cell.length_c   1.000
_cell.angle_alpha   90.00
_cell.angle_beta   90.00
_cell.angle_gamma   90.00
#
_symmetry.space_group_name_H-M   'P 1'
#
loop_
_entity.id
_entity.type
_entity.pdbx_description
1 polymer ?
#
loop_
_entity_poly.entity_id
_entity_poly.type
_entity_poly.pdbx_seq_one_letter_code
_entity_poly.pdbx_strand_id
1 'polypeptide(L)'
;VKNINKTVKITKRLDKAKQPLQPPKPKQSTGNATKGMSNVNLTRAHKRNLDTLDNIINKHLTDKDFSGSLRDLQDNPVPKPGGGYWNHLQEMKDSYKGLIRIRKGLEGSLKNPNLNDATRKVLQEGLDKANKNIKKIENLFEPFGGIN
;
A
#
# COMPACT_ATOMS: atom_id res chain seq x y z
N VAL A 1 -59.86 10.38 41.49
CA VAL A 1 -60.59 10.71 40.23
C VAL A 1 -59.99 9.88 39.11
N LYS A 2 -60.79 9.06 38.41
CA LYS A 2 -60.38 8.24 37.27
C LYS A 2 -60.18 9.12 36.04
N ASN A 3 -59.17 8.87 35.21
CA ASN A 3 -59.44 8.66 33.78
C ASN A 3 -58.30 7.92 33.05
N ILE A 4 -58.74 6.91 32.31
CA ILE A 4 -58.04 6.01 31.41
C ILE A 4 -58.58 6.36 30.02
N ASN A 5 -57.76 6.39 28.96
CA ASN A 5 -58.12 6.12 27.54
C ASN A 5 -56.87 6.34 26.67
N LYS A 6 -56.18 5.27 26.24
CA LYS A 6 -56.33 4.51 24.98
C LYS A 6 -55.53 5.06 23.78
N THR A 7 -54.37 4.44 23.56
CA THR A 7 -53.87 3.75 22.35
C THR A 7 -54.34 4.21 20.95
N VAL A 8 -53.38 4.36 20.01
CA VAL A 8 -53.15 3.56 18.75
C VAL A 8 -52.47 4.41 17.66
N LYS A 9 -51.55 3.77 16.90
CA LYS A 9 -50.93 4.08 15.58
C LYS A 9 -49.46 4.49 15.67
N ILE A 10 -48.46 3.60 15.66
CA ILE A 10 -48.04 2.63 14.62
C ILE A 10 -47.79 3.28 13.24
N THR A 11 -46.49 3.45 12.95
CA THR A 11 -45.75 3.51 11.66
C THR A 11 -46.23 4.41 10.52
N LYS A 12 -45.29 5.23 10.02
CA LYS A 12 -44.90 5.43 8.60
C LYS A 12 -43.53 6.13 8.61
N ARG A 13 -42.44 5.42 8.30
CA ARG A 13 -41.78 5.36 6.98
C ARG A 13 -41.55 6.77 6.40
N LEU A 14 -40.31 7.24 6.43
CA LEU A 14 -39.31 7.06 5.36
C LEU A 14 -39.70 7.92 4.15
N ASP A 15 -39.16 9.15 4.09
CA ASP A 15 -39.00 9.94 2.86
C ASP A 15 -38.13 11.18 3.17
N LYS A 16 -36.81 10.97 3.32
CA LYS A 16 -35.84 12.04 3.00
C LYS A 16 -35.25 11.69 1.65
N ALA A 17 -35.87 12.23 0.62
CA ALA A 17 -35.51 12.07 -0.76
C ALA A 17 -34.08 12.59 -1.03
N LYS A 18 -33.27 11.67 -1.56
CA LYS A 18 -32.24 11.84 -2.59
C LYS A 18 -31.85 13.28 -2.92
N GLN A 19 -30.73 13.74 -2.35
CA GLN A 19 -29.81 14.58 -3.10
C GLN A 19 -28.91 13.67 -3.93
N PRO A 20 -28.66 13.94 -5.23
CA PRO A 20 -27.69 13.17 -5.99
C PRO A 20 -26.29 13.38 -5.38
N LEU A 21 -25.70 12.29 -4.88
CA LEU A 21 -24.29 12.24 -4.54
C LEU A 21 -23.51 12.53 -5.82
N GLN A 22 -22.92 13.72 -5.90
CA GLN A 22 -21.92 14.02 -6.91
C GLN A 22 -20.77 13.01 -6.76
N PRO A 23 -20.22 12.45 -7.85
CA PRO A 23 -19.08 11.56 -7.76
C PRO A 23 -17.94 12.28 -7.03
N PRO A 24 -17.19 11.60 -6.14
CA PRO A 24 -16.09 12.23 -5.44
C PRO A 24 -15.08 12.74 -6.48
N LYS A 25 -14.84 14.06 -6.43
CA LYS A 25 -13.82 14.75 -7.23
C LYS A 25 -12.48 14.01 -7.03
N PRO A 26 -11.70 13.71 -8.09
CA PRO A 26 -10.42 13.04 -7.92
C PRO A 26 -9.56 13.87 -6.96
N LYS A 27 -9.11 13.24 -5.87
CA LYS A 27 -8.19 13.86 -4.92
C LYS A 27 -6.93 14.25 -5.68
N GLN A 28 -6.75 15.54 -5.91
CA GLN A 28 -5.48 16.10 -6.32
C GLN A 28 -4.46 15.71 -5.25
N SER A 29 -3.46 14.94 -5.66
CA SER A 29 -2.27 14.66 -4.86
C SER A 29 -1.61 16.00 -4.56
N THR A 30 -1.71 16.48 -3.31
CA THR A 30 -0.92 17.60 -2.83
C THR A 30 0.51 17.10 -2.61
N GLY A 31 1.24 16.97 -3.70
CA GLY A 31 2.68 16.81 -3.70
C GLY A 31 3.35 18.13 -3.33
N ASN A 32 3.54 18.38 -2.04
CA ASN A 32 4.43 19.43 -1.58
C ASN A 32 5.86 18.89 -1.50
N ALA A 33 6.58 18.96 -2.62
CA ALA A 33 8.04 19.05 -2.68
C ALA A 33 8.47 19.28 -4.13
N THR A 34 8.61 20.54 -4.56
CA THR A 34 9.42 20.83 -5.76
C THR A 34 9.81 22.29 -5.83
N LYS A 35 10.97 22.61 -5.25
CA LYS A 35 11.78 23.75 -5.68
C LYS A 35 13.22 23.26 -5.75
N GLY A 36 13.57 22.64 -6.89
CA GLY A 36 14.91 22.09 -7.16
C GLY A 36 15.00 21.02 -8.26
N MET A 37 13.88 20.50 -8.78
CA MET A 37 13.86 19.31 -9.65
C MET A 37 13.54 19.61 -11.13
N SER A 38 13.99 20.73 -11.70
CA SER A 38 13.62 21.15 -13.06
C SER A 38 14.29 20.36 -14.20
N ASN A 39 15.19 19.40 -13.93
CA ASN A 39 15.94 18.65 -14.95
C ASN A 39 15.76 17.11 -14.92
N VAL A 40 14.83 16.58 -14.12
CA VAL A 40 14.62 15.12 -14.06
C VAL A 40 13.62 14.69 -15.14
N ASN A 41 14.10 14.01 -16.18
CA ASN A 41 13.27 13.48 -17.26
C ASN A 41 13.01 11.97 -17.06
N LEU A 42 11.98 11.66 -16.25
CA LEU A 42 11.56 10.27 -16.04
C LEU A 42 10.64 9.79 -17.17
N THR A 43 11.00 8.66 -17.77
CA THR A 43 10.10 7.92 -18.67
C THR A 43 8.85 7.45 -17.90
N ARG A 44 7.78 7.09 -18.62
CA ARG A 44 6.58 6.50 -18.02
C ARG A 44 6.91 5.23 -17.21
N ALA A 45 7.86 4.42 -17.69
CA ALA A 45 8.29 3.21 -17.00
C ALA A 45 9.00 3.52 -15.68
N HIS A 46 9.88 4.54 -15.66
CA HIS A 46 10.54 4.99 -14.43
C HIS A 46 9.51 5.44 -13.39
N LYS A 47 8.57 6.32 -13.78
CA LYS A 47 7.52 6.81 -12.88
C LYS A 47 6.70 5.66 -12.31
N ARG A 48 6.24 4.75 -13.16
CA ARG A 48 5.48 3.57 -12.73
C ARG A 48 6.24 2.74 -11.69
N ASN A 49 7.53 2.48 -11.91
CA ASN A 49 8.33 1.68 -10.97
C ASN A 49 8.48 2.38 -9.62
N LEU A 50 8.77 3.69 -9.61
CA LEU A 50 8.91 4.49 -8.38
C LEU A 50 7.58 4.64 -7.64
N ASP A 51 6.48 4.91 -8.36
CA ASP A 51 5.15 5.01 -7.76
C ASP A 51 4.72 3.66 -7.16
N THR A 52 4.99 2.55 -7.85
CA THR A 52 4.66 1.21 -7.34
C THR A 52 5.52 0.87 -6.12
N LEU A 53 6.80 1.26 -6.12
CA LEU A 53 7.69 1.10 -4.98
C LEU A 53 7.14 1.80 -3.74
N ASP A 54 6.78 3.07 -3.87
CA ASP A 54 6.25 3.86 -2.77
C ASP A 54 4.89 3.32 -2.29
N ASN A 55 4.04 2.87 -3.21
CA ASN A 55 2.77 2.24 -2.85
C ASN A 55 2.96 0.94 -2.05
N ILE A 56 3.87 0.05 -2.48
CA ILE A 56 4.17 -1.18 -1.73
C ILE A 56 4.68 -0.84 -0.33
N ILE A 57 5.67 0.05 -0.24
CA ILE A 57 6.29 0.42 1.05
C ILE A 57 5.26 1.04 1.99
N ASN A 58 4.46 1.99 1.51
CA ASN A 58 3.58 2.77 2.38
C ASN A 58 2.30 2.02 2.78
N LYS A 59 1.90 0.99 2.02
CA LYS A 59 0.63 0.28 2.25
C LYS A 59 0.76 -1.17 2.71
N HIS A 60 1.91 -1.82 2.43
CA HIS A 60 2.07 -3.25 2.63
C HIS A 60 3.34 -3.64 3.38
N LEU A 61 4.18 -2.66 3.77
CA LEU A 61 5.40 -2.88 4.56
C LEU A 61 5.38 -2.03 5.84
N THR A 62 4.22 -1.93 6.48
CA THR A 62 4.07 -1.28 7.78
C THR A 62 4.48 -2.21 8.91
N ASP A 63 4.73 -1.68 10.11
CA ASP A 63 5.04 -2.50 11.29
C ASP A 63 3.95 -3.55 11.58
N LYS A 64 2.70 -3.24 11.24
CA LYS A 64 1.58 -4.17 11.36
C LYS A 64 1.68 -5.33 10.37
N ASP A 65 2.11 -5.06 9.14
CA ASP A 65 2.31 -6.12 8.13
C ASP A 65 3.45 -7.04 8.56
N PHE A 66 4.60 -6.48 9.00
CA PHE A 66 5.73 -7.27 9.49
C PHE A 66 5.38 -8.12 10.72
N SER A 67 4.73 -7.52 11.73
CA SER A 67 4.32 -8.26 12.93
C SER A 67 3.23 -9.30 12.63
N GLY A 68 2.31 -8.99 11.73
CA GLY A 68 1.31 -9.94 11.24
C GLY A 68 1.94 -11.13 10.51
N SER A 69 2.89 -10.88 9.61
CA SER A 69 3.60 -11.95 8.90
C SER A 69 4.45 -12.81 9.84
N LEU A 70 5.12 -12.21 10.84
CA LEU A 70 5.86 -12.96 11.86
C LEU A 70 4.93 -13.91 12.63
N ARG A 71 3.74 -13.43 13.00
CA ARG A 71 2.72 -14.24 13.68
C ARG A 71 2.24 -15.40 12.83
N ASP A 72 2.00 -15.16 11.54
CA ASP A 72 1.62 -16.22 10.61
C ASP A 72 2.75 -17.26 10.43
N LEU A 73 4.02 -16.84 10.41
CA LEU A 73 5.20 -17.74 10.37
C LEU A 73 5.38 -18.58 11.64
N GLN A 74 4.83 -18.13 12.77
CA GLN A 74 4.90 -18.80 14.08
C GLN A 74 3.65 -19.64 14.38
N ASP A 75 2.83 -19.95 13.36
CA ASP A 75 1.57 -20.68 13.50
C ASP A 75 0.58 -20.04 14.51
N ASN A 76 0.65 -18.71 14.67
CA ASN A 76 -0.22 -17.94 15.55
C ASN A 76 -0.87 -16.77 14.79
N PRO A 77 -1.73 -17.03 13.78
CA PRO A 77 -2.25 -16.00 12.90
C PRO A 77 -3.23 -15.04 13.61
N VAL A 78 -3.40 -13.83 13.05
CA VAL A 78 -4.28 -12.80 13.62
C VAL A 78 -5.75 -13.12 13.30
N PRO A 79 -6.64 -13.30 14.28
CA PRO A 79 -8.05 -13.58 14.03
C PRO A 79 -8.77 -12.34 13.47
N LYS A 80 -9.78 -12.58 12.63
CA LYS A 80 -10.68 -11.55 12.08
C LYS A 80 -11.96 -11.44 12.89
N PRO A 81 -12.54 -10.23 13.02
CA PRO A 81 -13.93 -10.10 13.46
C PRO A 81 -14.84 -10.87 12.49
N GLY A 82 -15.67 -11.78 13.01
CA GLY A 82 -16.55 -12.62 12.18
C GLY A 82 -15.94 -13.96 11.75
N GLY A 83 -14.73 -14.30 12.22
CA GLY A 83 -14.11 -15.61 12.01
C GLY A 83 -13.03 -15.64 10.93
N GLY A 84 -12.22 -16.69 10.96
CA GLY A 84 -11.03 -16.83 10.11
C GLY A 84 -9.87 -15.93 10.55
N TYR A 85 -8.85 -15.83 9.69
CA TYR A 85 -7.60 -15.16 9.99
C TYR A 85 -7.18 -14.19 8.87
N TRP A 86 -6.41 -13.17 9.23
CA TRP A 86 -5.63 -12.40 8.27
C TRP A 86 -4.53 -13.27 7.66
N ASN A 87 -4.18 -13.01 6.41
CA ASN A 87 -3.12 -13.75 5.70
C ASN A 87 -1.99 -12.77 5.35
N HIS A 88 -1.35 -12.26 6.40
CA HIS A 88 -0.26 -11.30 6.28
C HIS A 88 0.96 -11.95 5.63
N LEU A 89 1.17 -13.25 5.82
CA LEU A 89 2.25 -13.99 5.16
C LEU A 89 2.15 -13.92 3.63
N GLN A 90 0.96 -14.17 3.07
CA GLN A 90 0.77 -14.10 1.62
C GLN A 90 0.94 -12.67 1.11
N GLU A 91 0.36 -11.68 1.79
CA GLU A 91 0.50 -10.26 1.43
C GLU A 91 1.97 -9.81 1.42
N MET A 92 2.77 -10.28 2.37
CA MET A 92 4.21 -10.00 2.43
C MET A 92 4.99 -10.66 1.30
N LYS A 93 4.68 -11.93 0.95
CA LYS A 93 5.28 -12.62 -0.20
C LYS A 93 4.96 -11.92 -1.52
N ASP A 94 3.73 -11.44 -1.68
CA ASP A 94 3.33 -10.71 -2.90
C ASP A 94 4.03 -9.34 -2.99
N SER A 95 4.18 -8.66 -1.85
CA SER A 95 4.97 -7.43 -1.75
C SER A 95 6.44 -7.67 -2.13
N TYR A 96 7.05 -8.74 -1.63
CA TYR A 96 8.41 -9.15 -2.01
C TYR A 96 8.55 -9.36 -3.52
N LYS A 97 7.65 -10.14 -4.14
CA LYS A 97 7.65 -10.35 -5.59
C LYS A 97 7.51 -9.04 -6.36
N GLY A 98 6.68 -8.12 -5.87
CA GLY A 98 6.54 -6.76 -6.42
C GLY A 98 7.86 -5.98 -6.37
N LEU A 99 8.52 -5.95 -5.21
CA LEU A 99 9.82 -5.28 -5.04
C LEU A 99 10.91 -5.87 -5.93
N ILE A 100 10.97 -7.20 -6.08
CA ILE A 100 11.94 -7.85 -6.98
C ILE A 100 11.76 -7.42 -8.43
N ARG A 101 10.50 -7.29 -8.90
CA ARG A 101 10.21 -6.81 -10.26
C ARG A 101 10.65 -5.35 -10.45
N ILE A 102 10.36 -4.49 -9.46
CA ILE A 102 10.77 -3.08 -9.47
C ILE A 102 12.29 -2.97 -9.48
N ARG A 103 12.98 -3.70 -8.60
CA ARG A 103 14.45 -3.74 -8.53
C ARG A 103 15.05 -4.02 -9.90
N LYS A 104 14.60 -5.11 -10.55
CA LYS A 104 15.05 -5.49 -11.91
C LYS A 104 14.78 -4.40 -12.95
N GLY A 105 13.63 -3.73 -12.86
CA GLY A 105 13.28 -2.62 -13.75
C GLY A 105 14.17 -1.39 -13.57
N LEU A 106 14.52 -1.06 -12.33
CA LEU A 106 15.42 0.05 -12.00
C LEU A 106 16.87 -0.27 -12.40
N GLU A 107 17.36 -1.47 -12.10
CA GLU A 107 18.67 -1.97 -12.56
C GLU A 107 18.79 -1.90 -14.09
N GLY A 108 17.76 -2.38 -14.81
CA GLY A 108 17.73 -2.32 -16.27
C GLY A 108 17.78 -0.88 -16.80
N SER A 109 17.08 0.05 -16.14
CA SER A 109 17.08 1.47 -16.52
C SER A 109 18.44 2.12 -16.28
N LEU A 110 19.11 1.79 -15.17
CA LEU A 110 20.42 2.32 -14.80
C LEU A 110 21.56 1.86 -15.72
N LYS A 111 21.38 0.75 -16.45
CA LYS A 111 22.33 0.27 -17.47
C LYS A 111 22.39 1.18 -18.71
N ASN A 112 21.42 2.07 -18.92
CA ASN A 112 21.46 3.01 -20.03
C ASN A 112 22.60 4.02 -19.83
N PRO A 113 23.63 4.06 -20.69
CA PRO A 113 24.74 5.01 -20.56
C PRO A 113 24.31 6.45 -20.83
N ASN A 114 23.25 6.66 -21.62
CA ASN A 114 22.78 7.99 -22.03
C ASN A 114 21.81 8.63 -21.02
N LEU A 115 21.69 8.05 -19.82
CA LEU A 115 20.82 8.57 -18.79
C LEU A 115 21.49 9.77 -18.09
N ASN A 116 20.80 10.92 -18.05
CA ASN A 116 21.36 12.10 -17.36
C ASN A 116 21.51 11.86 -15.86
N ASP A 117 22.44 12.58 -15.24
CA ASP A 117 22.85 12.37 -13.85
C ASP A 117 21.72 12.55 -12.84
N ALA A 118 20.85 13.54 -13.06
CA ALA A 118 19.72 13.80 -12.18
C ALA A 118 18.72 12.63 -12.19
N THR A 119 18.44 12.10 -13.37
CA THR A 119 17.58 10.91 -13.54
C THR A 119 18.25 9.67 -12.95
N ARG A 120 19.57 9.53 -13.16
CA ARG A 120 20.35 8.41 -12.62
C ARG A 120 20.29 8.39 -11.10
N LYS A 121 20.47 9.55 -10.47
CA LYS A 121 20.37 9.72 -9.02
C LYS A 121 19.01 9.30 -8.48
N VAL A 122 17.92 9.75 -9.09
CA VAL A 122 16.55 9.38 -8.67
C VAL A 122 16.30 7.87 -8.81
N LEU A 123 16.75 7.25 -9.91
CA LEU A 123 16.59 5.81 -10.10
C LEU A 123 17.45 5.00 -9.13
N GLN A 124 18.65 5.47 -8.81
CA GLN A 124 19.54 4.84 -7.84
C GLN A 124 18.94 4.90 -6.43
N GLU A 125 18.41 6.06 -6.01
CA GLU A 125 17.70 6.19 -4.73
C GLU A 125 16.50 5.23 -4.64
N GLY A 126 15.74 5.08 -5.73
CA GLY A 126 14.67 4.10 -5.82
C GLY A 126 15.18 2.65 -5.70
N LEU A 127 16.31 2.33 -6.33
CA LEU A 127 16.92 1.01 -6.28
C LEU A 127 17.40 0.68 -4.85
N ASP A 128 18.09 1.63 -4.21
CA ASP A 128 18.58 1.48 -2.83
C ASP A 128 17.41 1.29 -1.86
N LYS A 129 16.32 2.04 -2.06
CA LYS A 129 15.09 1.92 -1.27
C LYS A 129 14.42 0.55 -1.48
N ALA A 130 14.38 0.03 -2.71
CA ALA A 130 13.88 -1.32 -2.98
C ALA A 130 14.74 -2.38 -2.29
N ASN A 131 16.06 -2.31 -2.45
CA ASN A 131 17.02 -3.25 -1.85
C ASN A 131 16.92 -3.28 -0.32
N LYS A 132 16.83 -2.10 0.32
CA LYS A 132 16.63 -2.00 1.77
C LYS A 132 15.39 -2.75 2.25
N ASN A 133 14.27 -2.62 1.55
CA ASN A 133 13.02 -3.26 1.94
C ASN A 133 12.99 -4.75 1.60
N ILE A 134 13.57 -5.15 0.47
CA ILE A 134 13.82 -6.56 0.14
C ILE A 134 14.60 -7.23 1.27
N LYS A 135 15.70 -6.62 1.72
CA LYS A 135 16.53 -7.17 2.80
C LYS A 135 15.77 -7.26 4.13
N LYS A 136 14.91 -6.29 4.46
CA LYS A 136 14.04 -6.37 5.64
C LYS A 136 13.11 -7.58 5.59
N ILE A 137 12.51 -7.84 4.43
CA ILE A 137 11.64 -9.01 4.25
C ILE A 137 12.48 -10.30 4.34
N GLU A 138 13.64 -10.36 3.67
CA GLU A 138 14.52 -11.53 3.75
C GLU A 138 14.92 -11.86 5.18
N ASN A 139 15.30 -10.84 5.97
CA ASN A 139 15.64 -11.02 7.38
C ASN A 139 14.45 -11.53 8.24
N LEU A 140 13.22 -11.15 7.91
CA LEU A 140 12.02 -11.68 8.59
C LEU A 140 11.88 -13.20 8.35
N PHE A 141 12.18 -13.67 7.14
CA PHE A 141 12.01 -15.06 6.74
C PHE A 141 13.24 -15.92 7.02
N GLU A 142 14.42 -15.33 7.24
CA GLU A 142 15.69 -16.02 7.45
C GLU A 142 15.63 -17.09 8.56
N PRO A 143 15.05 -16.84 9.75
CA PRO A 143 14.89 -17.88 10.78
C PRO A 143 13.97 -19.04 10.38
N PHE A 144 13.15 -18.87 9.34
CA PHE A 144 12.14 -19.81 8.87
C PHE A 144 12.55 -20.51 7.56
N GLY A 145 13.83 -20.48 7.20
CA GLY A 145 14.36 -21.11 5.98
C GLY A 145 14.35 -20.21 4.75
N GLY A 146 14.11 -18.91 4.92
CA GLY A 146 14.14 -17.92 3.85
C GLY A 146 12.80 -17.75 3.12
N ILE A 147 12.78 -16.81 2.17
CA ILE A 147 11.59 -16.49 1.39
C ILE A 147 11.55 -17.32 0.10
N ASN A 148 10.52 -18.17 -0.02
CA ASN A 148 10.22 -19.00 -1.18
C ASN A 148 9.00 -18.48 -1.96
#